data_AF-A0A392NQW0-F1
#
_entry.id   AF-A0A392NQW0-F1
#
_cell.length_a   1.000
_cell.length_b   1.000
_cell.length_c   1.000
_cell.angle_alpha   90.00
_cell.angle_beta   90.00
_cell.angle_gamma   90.00
#
_symmetry.space_group_name_H-M   'P 1'
#
loop_
_entity.id
_entity.type
_entity.pdbx_description
1 polymer ?
#
loop_
_entity_poly.entity_id
_entity_poly.type
_entity_poly.pdbx_seq_one_letter_code
_entity_poly.pdbx_strand_id
1 'polypeptide(L)'
;VYKELHGKMRDAIISLIDQEREGEQIDRALLKNVLDIFVEIGMGKMDQYENDFEADMLKDTSAYYSRKASNWILEDSCPDYMLKAEECLRREKDRVAHYLHSSSEPKLLEVCS
;
A
#
# COMPACT_ATOMS: atom_id res chain seq x y z
N VAL A 1 10.73 -5.12 -22.40
CA VAL A 1 11.90 -5.29 -21.49
C VAL A 1 11.83 -4.37 -20.27
N TYR A 2 12.14 -3.07 -20.34
CA TYR A 2 12.17 -2.19 -19.14
C TYR A 2 10.80 -2.08 -18.44
N LYS A 3 9.74 -1.74 -19.17
CA LYS A 3 8.37 -1.62 -18.65
C LYS A 3 7.81 -2.94 -18.09
N GLU A 4 8.19 -4.08 -18.66
CA GLU A 4 7.72 -5.39 -18.18
C GLU A 4 8.38 -5.81 -16.87
N LEU A 5 9.65 -5.44 -16.68
CA LEU A 5 10.36 -5.66 -15.41
C LEU A 5 9.72 -4.82 -14.29
N HIS A 6 9.43 -3.54 -14.58
CA HIS A 6 8.73 -2.65 -13.65
C HIS A 6 7.34 -3.14 -13.27
N GLY A 7 6.57 -3.63 -14.26
CA GLY A 7 5.27 -4.23 -13.99
C GLY A 7 5.37 -5.42 -13.02
N LYS A 8 6.28 -6.37 -13.29
CA LYS A 8 6.49 -7.52 -12.39
C LYS A 8 6.97 -7.11 -11.00
N MET A 9 7.84 -6.11 -10.92
CA MET A 9 8.37 -5.61 -9.66
C MET A 9 7.28 -4.94 -8.83
N ARG A 10 6.48 -4.06 -9.45
CA ARG A 10 5.30 -3.45 -8.82
C ARG A 10 4.35 -4.53 -8.31
N ASP A 11 3.98 -5.49 -9.16
CA ASP A 11 3.00 -6.53 -8.79
C ASP A 11 3.51 -7.36 -7.60
N ALA A 12 4.81 -7.65 -7.55
CA ALA A 12 5.45 -8.33 -6.41
C ALA A 12 5.43 -7.49 -5.12
N ILE A 13 5.68 -6.17 -5.21
CA ILE A 13 5.62 -5.26 -4.06
C ILE A 13 4.19 -5.17 -3.52
N ILE A 14 3.20 -4.99 -4.41
CA ILE A 14 1.78 -4.95 -4.01
C ILE A 14 1.38 -6.25 -3.31
N SER A 15 1.80 -7.41 -3.86
CA SER A 15 1.57 -8.70 -3.22
C SER A 15 2.17 -8.79 -1.81
N LEU A 16 3.37 -8.27 -1.59
CA LEU A 16 4.00 -8.25 -0.26
C LEU A 16 3.27 -7.32 0.72
N ILE A 17 2.77 -6.18 0.24
CA ILE A 17 1.94 -5.27 1.04
C ILE A 17 0.65 -5.98 1.48
N ASP A 18 0.00 -6.71 0.57
CA ASP A 18 -1.21 -7.47 0.90
C ASP A 18 -0.97 -8.59 1.90
N GLN A 19 0.13 -9.32 1.76
CA GLN A 19 0.55 -10.32 2.75
C GLN A 19 0.70 -9.68 4.14
N GLU A 20 1.35 -8.51 4.21
CA GLU A 20 1.48 -7.79 5.48
C GLU A 20 0.13 -7.28 6.02
N ARG A 21 -0.81 -6.91 5.15
CA ARG A 21 -2.18 -6.53 5.57
C ARG A 21 -2.93 -7.69 6.20
N GLU A 22 -2.74 -8.90 5.69
CA GLU A 22 -3.26 -10.13 6.30
C GLU A 22 -2.48 -10.59 7.55
N GLY A 23 -1.42 -9.86 7.93
CA GLY A 23 -0.66 -10.08 9.16
C GLY A 23 0.57 -10.97 8.98
N GLU A 24 0.99 -11.26 7.75
CA GLU A 24 2.25 -11.95 7.48
C GLU A 24 3.44 -11.04 7.77
N GLN A 25 4.54 -11.62 8.24
CA GLN A 25 5.79 -10.89 8.39
C GLN A 25 6.52 -10.83 7.04
N ILE A 26 6.86 -9.61 6.63
CA ILE A 26 7.62 -9.35 5.41
C ILE A 26 8.96 -8.69 5.73
N ASP A 27 9.92 -8.79 4.81
CA ASP A 27 11.15 -8.03 4.88
C ASP A 27 10.90 -6.59 4.38
N ARG A 28 10.53 -5.70 5.32
CA ARG A 28 10.29 -4.28 5.04
C ARG A 28 11.53 -3.56 4.52
N ALA A 29 12.73 -4.00 4.91
CA ALA A 29 13.98 -3.38 4.44
C ALA A 29 14.23 -3.74 2.97
N LEU A 30 13.99 -5.00 2.60
CA LEU A 30 14.01 -5.41 1.19
C LEU A 30 12.99 -4.63 0.38
N LEU A 31 11.75 -4.50 0.87
CA LEU A 31 10.70 -3.77 0.17
C LEU A 31 11.09 -2.30 -0.08
N LYS A 32 11.65 -1.64 0.94
CA LYS A 32 12.16 -0.28 0.83
C LYS A 32 13.27 -0.17 -0.22
N ASN A 33 14.27 -1.04 -0.19
CA ASN A 33 15.36 -1.04 -1.15
C ASN A 33 14.86 -1.18 -2.59
N VAL A 34 13.84 -2.00 -2.81
CA VAL A 34 13.22 -2.18 -4.13
C VAL A 34 12.44 -0.93 -4.55
N LEU A 35 11.75 -0.26 -3.62
CA LEU A 35 11.06 1.00 -3.89
C LEU A 35 12.03 2.14 -4.22
N ASP A 36 13.18 2.21 -3.55
CA ASP A 36 14.21 3.21 -3.81
C ASP A 36 14.73 3.14 -5.26
N ILE A 37 14.76 1.94 -5.87
CA ILE A 37 15.13 1.75 -7.28
C ILE A 37 14.20 2.53 -8.22
N PHE A 38 12.88 2.60 -7.94
CA PHE A 38 11.95 3.38 -8.77
C PHE A 38 12.28 4.88 -8.75
N VAL A 39 12.73 5.40 -7.61
CA VAL A 39 13.11 6.82 -7.44
C VAL A 39 14.47 7.11 -8.09
N GLU A 40 15.45 6.23 -7.90
CA GLU A 40 16.79 6.35 -8.49
C GLU A 40 16.73 6.35 -10.04
N ILE A 41 15.93 5.45 -10.60
CA ILE A 41 15.67 5.36 -12.04
C ILE A 41 15.04 6.64 -12.59
N GLY A 42 14.12 7.25 -11.83
CA GLY A 42 13.52 8.53 -12.15
C GLY A 42 14.51 9.70 -12.12
N MET A 43 15.81 9.44 -11.91
CA MET A 43 16.84 10.46 -11.67
C MET A 43 16.46 11.34 -10.47
N GLY A 44 15.86 10.73 -9.44
CA GLY A 44 15.35 11.42 -8.25
C GLY A 44 13.98 12.08 -8.43
N LYS A 45 13.34 11.96 -9.60
CA LYS A 45 11.97 12.43 -9.82
C LYS A 45 10.97 11.39 -9.33
N MET A 46 9.94 11.86 -8.63
CA MET A 46 8.87 11.02 -8.11
C MET A 46 7.89 10.55 -9.19
N ASP A 47 7.92 11.11 -10.40
CA ASP A 47 7.01 10.75 -11.49
C ASP A 47 6.96 9.23 -11.76
N GLN A 48 8.10 8.52 -11.63
CA GLN A 48 8.14 7.07 -11.82
C GLN A 48 7.53 6.33 -10.64
N TYR A 49 7.83 6.74 -9.40
CA TYR A 49 7.20 6.17 -8.21
C TYR A 49 5.68 6.37 -8.26
N GLU A 50 5.21 7.58 -8.59
CA GLU A 50 3.78 7.92 -8.62
C GLU A 50 3.03 7.18 -9.73
N ASN A 51 3.54 7.21 -10.96
CA ASN A 51 2.84 6.65 -12.13
C ASN A 51 3.02 5.14 -12.29
N ASP A 52 4.18 4.59 -11.95
CA ASP A 52 4.48 3.17 -12.23
C ASP A 52 4.22 2.26 -11.02
N PHE A 53 4.07 2.83 -9.81
CA PHE A 53 3.79 2.08 -8.57
C PHE A 53 2.62 2.63 -7.76
N GLU A 54 2.67 3.89 -7.31
CA GLU A 54 1.75 4.43 -6.30
C GLU A 54 0.30 4.39 -6.78
N ALA A 55 0.02 4.75 -8.04
CA ALA A 55 -1.32 4.73 -8.59
C ALA A 55 -1.97 3.33 -8.55
N ASP A 56 -1.21 2.30 -8.91
CA ASP A 56 -1.70 0.91 -8.89
C ASP A 56 -1.82 0.39 -7.44
N MET A 57 -0.88 0.76 -6.57
CA MET A 57 -0.94 0.42 -5.14
C MET A 57 -2.17 1.07 -4.46
N LEU A 58 -2.48 2.33 -4.73
CA LEU A 58 -3.67 3.01 -4.20
C LEU A 58 -4.97 2.36 -4.69
N LYS A 59 -5.01 1.99 -5.97
CA LYS A 59 -6.16 1.29 -6.56
C LYS A 59 -6.40 -0.07 -5.90
N ASP A 60 -5.33 -0.84 -5.71
CA ASP A 60 -5.38 -2.12 -5.03
C ASP A 60 -5.82 -1.96 -3.56
N THR A 61 -5.25 -0.99 -2.85
CA THR A 61 -5.60 -0.65 -1.46
C THR A 61 -7.07 -0.29 -1.30
N SER A 62 -7.61 0.54 -2.20
CA SER A 62 -9.03 0.90 -2.22
C SER A 62 -9.92 -0.33 -2.41
N ALA A 63 -9.56 -1.23 -3.33
CA ALA A 63 -10.30 -2.47 -3.57
C ALA A 63 -10.20 -3.44 -2.38
N TYR A 64 -9.04 -3.51 -1.71
CA TYR A 64 -8.83 -4.29 -0.51
C TYR A 64 -9.75 -3.84 0.62
N TYR A 65 -9.71 -2.56 0.99
CA TYR A 65 -10.49 -2.04 2.12
C TYR A 65 -11.99 -1.97 1.81
N SER A 66 -12.40 -1.74 0.56
CA SER A 66 -13.80 -1.85 0.16
C SER A 66 -14.36 -3.25 0.42
N ARG A 67 -13.60 -4.30 0.12
CA ARG A 67 -13.99 -5.70 0.38
C ARG A 67 -14.03 -6.01 1.87
N LYS A 68 -13.00 -5.60 2.62
CA LYS A 68 -12.96 -5.80 4.09
C LYS A 68 -14.12 -5.09 4.78
N ALA A 69 -14.37 -3.82 4.45
CA ALA A 69 -15.47 -3.04 5.00
C ALA A 69 -16.84 -3.67 4.70
N SER A 70 -17.07 -4.15 3.47
CA SER A 70 -18.31 -4.85 3.11
C SER A 70 -18.55 -6.10 3.95
N ASN A 71 -17.49 -6.86 4.26
CA ASN A 71 -17.60 -8.04 5.13
C ASN A 71 -17.87 -7.64 6.58
N TRP A 72 -17.11 -6.68 7.11
CA TRP A 72 -17.25 -6.22 8.49
C TRP A 72 -18.61 -5.59 8.78
N ILE A 73 -19.20 -4.84 7.85
CA ILE A 73 -20.54 -4.26 8.02
C ILE A 73 -21.61 -5.35 8.19
N LEU A 74 -21.42 -6.53 7.60
CA LEU A 74 -22.35 -7.65 7.70
C LEU A 74 -22.13 -8.51 8.95
N GLU A 75 -20.87 -8.64 9.38
CA GLU A 75 -20.46 -9.59 10.42
C GLU A 75 -20.28 -8.94 11.80
N ASP A 76 -19.94 -7.66 11.87
CA ASP A 76 -19.52 -6.98 13.09
C ASP A 76 -20.55 -5.97 13.62
N SER A 77 -20.42 -5.64 14.91
CA SER A 77 -21.14 -4.51 15.49
C SER A 77 -20.53 -3.18 15.03
N CYS A 78 -21.33 -2.10 15.06
CA CYS A 78 -20.85 -0.77 14.68
C CYS A 78 -19.58 -0.31 15.47
N PRO A 79 -19.48 -0.52 16.80
CA PRO A 79 -18.24 -0.25 17.54
C PRO A 79 -17.03 -1.06 17.05
N ASP A 80 -17.21 -2.36 16.77
CA ASP A 80 -16.12 -3.23 16.31
C ASP A 80 -15.63 -2.81 14.92
N TYR A 81 -16.55 -2.44 14.02
CA TYR A 81 -16.21 -1.88 12.71
C TYR A 81 -15.34 -0.61 12.86
N MET A 82 -15.73 0.32 13.72
CA MET A 82 -15.00 1.58 13.93
C MET A 82 -13.57 1.31 14.44
N LEU A 83 -13.41 0.37 15.37
CA LEU A 83 -12.09 -0.03 15.88
C LEU A 83 -11.22 -0.64 14.78
N LYS A 84 -11.79 -1.52 13.94
CA LYS A 84 -11.06 -2.12 12.80
C LYS A 84 -10.66 -1.05 11.78
N ALA A 85 -11.55 -0.11 11.45
CA ALA A 85 -11.25 0.98 10.53
C ALA A 85 -10.11 1.88 11.05
N GLU A 86 -10.15 2.27 12.32
CA GLU A 86 -9.07 3.04 12.96
C GLU A 86 -7.74 2.29 12.95
N GLU A 87 -7.76 0.99 13.26
CA GLU A 87 -6.56 0.16 13.20
C GLU A 87 -5.98 0.08 11.79
N CYS A 88 -6.83 -0.02 10.76
CA CYS A 88 -6.40 -0.05 9.36
C CYS A 88 -5.66 1.23 8.98
N LEU A 89 -6.23 2.40 9.31
CA LEU A 89 -5.58 3.69 9.06
C LEU A 89 -4.24 3.80 9.79
N ARG A 90 -4.16 3.32 11.04
CA ARG A 90 -2.91 3.30 11.80
C ARG A 90 -1.85 2.42 11.14
N ARG A 91 -2.24 1.23 10.65
CA ARG A 91 -1.33 0.29 9.97
C ARG A 91 -0.83 0.86 8.64
N GLU A 92 -1.68 1.55 7.88
CA GLU A 92 -1.23 2.19 6.63
C GLU A 92 -0.26 3.35 6.89
N LYS A 93 -0.48 4.17 7.93
CA LYS A 93 0.50 5.18 8.36
C LYS A 93 1.84 4.55 8.75
N ASP A 94 1.80 3.42 9.43
CA ASP A 94 3.01 2.67 9.80
C ASP A 94 3.79 2.21 8.55
N ARG A 95 3.10 1.70 7.52
CA ARG A 95 3.72 1.32 6.24
C ARG A 95 4.40 2.49 5.55
N VAL A 96 3.75 3.66 5.55
CA VAL A 96 4.36 4.87 5.00
C VAL A 96 5.62 5.27 5.75
N ALA A 97 5.58 5.25 7.08
CA ALA A 97 6.76 5.59 7.89
C ALA A 97 7.95 4.64 7.67
N HIS A 98 7.69 3.39 7.27
CA HIS A 98 8.72 2.37 7.14
C HIS A 98 9.32 2.26 5.73
N TYR A 99 8.49 2.26 4.68
CA TYR A 99 8.96 1.92 3.34
C TYR A 99 8.29 2.65 2.18
N LEU A 100 7.11 3.27 2.34
CA LEU A 100 6.53 4.08 1.26
C LEU A 100 7.04 5.52 1.33
N HIS A 101 6.91 6.25 0.23
CA HIS A 101 7.22 7.67 0.23
C HIS A 101 6.17 8.47 1.02
N SER A 102 6.59 9.52 1.73
CA SER A 102 5.68 10.30 2.58
C SER A 102 4.55 11.00 1.81
N SER A 103 4.72 11.24 0.50
CA SER A 103 3.66 11.76 -0.37
C SER A 103 2.46 10.82 -0.50
N SER A 104 2.66 9.53 -0.22
CA SER A 104 1.60 8.51 -0.32
C SER A 104 0.65 8.56 0.87
N GLU A 105 1.05 9.08 2.03
CA GLU A 105 0.21 9.12 3.23
C GLU A 105 -1.16 9.80 3.01
N PRO A 106 -1.24 11.06 2.54
CA PRO A 106 -2.55 11.71 2.36
C PRO A 106 -3.45 10.96 1.37
N LYS A 107 -2.86 10.39 0.31
CA LYS A 107 -3.58 9.62 -0.72
C LYS A 107 -4.09 8.28 -0.16
N LEU A 108 -3.28 7.60 0.66
CA LEU A 108 -3.65 6.36 1.33
C LEU A 108 -4.78 6.57 2.34
N LEU A 109 -4.72 7.65 3.12
CA LEU A 109 -5.78 7.94 4.09
C LEU A 109 -7.13 8.23 3.42
N GLU A 110 -7.12 8.86 2.24
CA GLU A 110 -8.34 9.10 1.46
C GLU A 110 -8.97 7.81 0.91
N VAL A 111 -8.16 6.83 0.47
CA VAL A 111 -8.70 5.57 -0.06
C VAL A 111 -9.08 4.54 1.01
N CYS A 112 -8.57 4.71 2.23
CA CYS A 112 -8.84 3.84 3.37
C CYS A 112 -10.00 4.31 4.26
N SER A 113 -10.40 5.58 4.16
CA SER A 113 -11.53 6.17 4.90
C SER A 113 -12.87 5.87 4.26
#